data_AF-A0A5A9W7S9-F1
#
_entry.id   AF-A0A5A9W7S9-F1
#
_cell.length_a   1.000
_cell.length_b   1.000
_cell.length_c   1.000
_cell.angle_alpha   90.00
_cell.angle_beta   90.00
_cell.angle_gamma   90.00
#
_symmetry.space_group_name_H-M   'P 1'
#
loop_
_entity.id
_entity.type
_entity.pdbx_description
1 polymer ?
#
loop_
_entity_poly.entity_id
_entity_poly.type
_entity_poly.pdbx_seq_one_letter_code
_entity_poly.pdbx_strand_id
1 'polypeptide(L)'
;MTVSNNRLLLELEKYRREINRSIINPAIPELSLEDLKPLLSMVAHTRAAYIRELLDIARISPDQVPSPDQIKQLRACRETFDELVAAVNALETVIQRDYLDVKTRER
;
A
#
# COMPACT_ATOMS: atom_id res chain seq x y z
N MET A 1 0.90 -25.20 -22.59
CA MET A 1 -0.33 -24.39 -22.59
C MET A 1 -0.83 -24.30 -24.03
N THR A 2 -2.13 -24.47 -24.28
CA THR A 2 -2.72 -24.41 -25.63
C THR A 2 -2.95 -22.96 -26.07
N VAL A 3 -2.90 -22.69 -27.38
CA VAL A 3 -3.12 -21.34 -27.95
C VAL A 3 -4.46 -20.73 -27.50
N SER A 4 -5.50 -21.56 -27.32
CA SER A 4 -6.81 -21.15 -26.83
C SER A 4 -6.79 -20.61 -25.39
N ASN A 5 -5.99 -21.20 -24.51
CA ASN A 5 -5.86 -20.73 -23.12
C ASN A 5 -5.19 -19.35 -23.08
N ASN A 6 -4.18 -19.12 -23.92
CA ASN A 6 -3.52 -17.82 -24.01
C ASN A 6 -4.48 -16.74 -24.53
N ARG A 7 -5.34 -17.07 -25.51
CA ARG A 7 -6.37 -16.14 -26.01
C ARG A 7 -7.39 -15.77 -24.95
N LEU A 8 -7.88 -16.74 -24.17
CA LEU A 8 -8.81 -16.47 -23.07
C LEU A 8 -8.19 -15.56 -22.00
N LEU A 9 -6.91 -15.78 -21.65
CA LEU A 9 -6.20 -14.94 -20.67
C LEU A 9 -6.02 -13.50 -21.16
N LEU A 10 -5.77 -13.30 -22.46
CA LEU A 10 -5.68 -11.96 -23.06
C LEU A 10 -7.03 -11.23 -23.02
N GLU A 11 -8.12 -11.89 -23.39
CA GLU A 11 -9.48 -11.31 -23.29
C GLU A 11 -9.84 -10.98 -21.83
N LEU A 12 -9.51 -11.88 -20.89
CA LEU A 12 -9.71 -11.64 -19.46
C LEU A 12 -8.95 -10.41 -18.97
N GLU A 13 -7.69 -10.24 -19.38
CA GLU A 13 -6.89 -9.07 -19.01
C GLU A 13 -7.47 -7.77 -19.57
N LYS A 14 -7.96 -7.78 -20.81
CA LYS A 14 -8.67 -6.66 -21.43
C LYS A 14 -9.93 -6.29 -20.65
N TYR A 15 -10.81 -7.26 -20.41
CA TYR A 15 -12.04 -7.03 -19.64
C TYR A 15 -11.75 -6.54 -18.22
N ARG A 16 -10.76 -7.13 -17.55
CA ARG A 16 -10.34 -6.69 -16.21
C ARG A 16 -9.94 -5.22 -16.22
N ARG A 17 -9.15 -4.78 -17.22
CA ARG A 17 -8.74 -3.37 -17.34
C ARG A 17 -9.93 -2.45 -17.58
N GLU A 18 -10.81 -2.79 -18.52
CA GLU A 18 -11.99 -1.97 -18.86
C GLU A 18 -12.95 -1.83 -17.67
N ILE A 19 -13.25 -2.93 -16.99
CA ILE A 19 -14.13 -2.95 -15.82
C ILE A 19 -13.50 -2.16 -14.66
N ASN A 20 -12.25 -2.46 -14.32
CA ASN A 20 -11.58 -1.76 -13.21
C ASN A 20 -11.48 -0.26 -13.49
N ARG A 21 -11.12 0.15 -14.70
CA ARG A 21 -11.04 1.57 -15.05
C ARG A 21 -12.41 2.26 -15.00
N SER A 22 -13.47 1.63 -15.49
CA SER A 22 -14.81 2.23 -15.48
C SER A 22 -15.41 2.40 -14.08
N ILE A 23 -14.96 1.58 -13.10
CA ILE A 23 -15.39 1.66 -11.70
C ILE A 23 -14.46 2.55 -10.87
N ILE A 24 -13.15 2.37 -10.98
CA ILE A 24 -12.15 3.00 -10.10
C ILE A 24 -11.90 4.46 -10.48
N ASN A 25 -11.72 4.76 -11.77
CA ASN A 25 -11.37 6.10 -12.24
C ASN A 25 -12.39 7.18 -11.82
N PRO A 26 -13.73 6.98 -11.90
CA PRO A 26 -14.68 7.99 -11.42
C PRO A 26 -14.81 8.04 -9.89
N ALA A 27 -14.39 7.00 -9.16
CA ALA A 27 -14.50 6.93 -7.71
C ALA A 27 -13.35 7.63 -6.98
N ILE A 28 -12.22 7.82 -7.65
CA ILE A 28 -11.00 8.42 -7.10
C ILE A 28 -10.68 9.69 -7.92
N PRO A 29 -10.44 10.85 -7.27
CA PRO A 29 -10.02 12.04 -8.01
C PRO A 29 -8.71 11.78 -8.76
N GLU A 30 -8.56 12.44 -9.91
CA GLU A 30 -7.33 12.38 -10.70
C GLU A 30 -6.11 12.76 -9.84
N LEU A 31 -5.12 11.87 -9.75
CA LEU A 31 -4.01 12.01 -8.81
C LEU A 31 -2.80 12.65 -9.46
N SER A 32 -2.14 13.56 -8.74
CA SER A 32 -0.77 14.00 -9.03
C SER A 32 0.22 13.44 -8.01
N LEU A 33 1.51 13.52 -8.32
CA LEU A 33 2.56 13.21 -7.34
C LEU A 33 2.47 14.06 -6.07
N GLU A 34 1.93 15.28 -6.15
CA GLU A 34 1.77 16.14 -4.98
C GLU A 34 0.65 15.63 -4.07
N ASP A 35 -0.44 15.10 -4.65
CA ASP A 35 -1.55 14.50 -3.91
C ASP A 35 -1.15 13.21 -3.17
N LEU A 36 -0.10 12.53 -3.64
CA LEU A 36 0.45 11.34 -2.99
C LEU A 36 1.34 11.65 -1.78
N LYS A 37 1.87 12.88 -1.64
CA LYS A 37 2.80 13.22 -0.54
C LYS A 37 2.21 13.00 0.86
N PRO A 38 0.96 13.40 1.17
CA PRO A 38 0.37 13.15 2.49
C PRO A 38 0.27 11.66 2.81
N LEU A 39 -0.13 10.85 1.83
CA LEU A 39 -0.23 9.39 1.96
C LEU A 39 1.15 8.77 2.25
N LEU A 40 2.17 9.12 1.46
CA LEU A 40 3.53 8.62 1.67
C LEU A 40 4.11 9.05 3.02
N SER A 41 3.81 10.28 3.44
CA SER A 41 4.21 10.80 4.76
C SER A 41 3.54 10.00 5.88
N MET A 42 2.25 9.68 5.73
CA MET A 42 1.51 8.86 6.70
C MET A 42 2.17 7.48 6.88
N VAL A 43 2.51 6.78 5.79
CA VAL A 43 3.22 5.48 5.86
C VAL A 43 4.60 5.61 6.50
N ALA A 44 5.34 6.69 6.19
CA ALA A 44 6.64 6.93 6.80
C ALA A 44 6.51 7.14 8.32
N HIS A 45 5.49 7.86 8.78
CA HIS A 45 5.24 8.07 10.20
C HIS A 45 4.88 6.78 10.94
N THR A 46 4.05 5.92 10.37
CA THR A 46 3.70 4.63 11.01
C THR A 46 4.89 3.68 11.04
N ARG A 47 5.71 3.66 9.98
CA ARG A 47 7.00 2.94 9.96
C ARG A 47 7.92 3.42 11.08
N ALA A 48 8.07 4.74 11.22
CA ALA A 48 8.90 5.32 12.27
C ALA A 48 8.37 4.99 13.68
N ALA A 49 7.04 4.96 13.86
CA ALA A 49 6.43 4.60 15.14
C ALA A 49 6.72 3.14 15.52
N TYR A 50 6.57 2.19 14.59
CA TYR A 50 6.87 0.78 14.83
C TYR A 50 8.34 0.55 15.19
N ILE A 51 9.27 1.16 14.45
CA ILE A 51 10.71 1.04 14.71
C ILE A 51 11.08 1.68 16.04
N ARG A 52 10.51 2.84 16.36
CA ARG A 52 10.75 3.52 17.64
C ARG A 52 10.27 2.66 18.82
N GLU A 53 9.07 2.11 18.76
CA GLU A 53 8.53 1.24 19.81
C GLU A 53 9.46 0.05 20.07
N LEU A 54 9.97 -0.60 19.00
CA LEU A 54 10.94 -1.68 19.13
C LEU A 54 12.23 -1.25 19.84
N LEU A 55 12.78 -0.09 19.45
CA LEU A 55 13.99 0.45 20.07
C LEU A 55 13.77 0.82 21.54
N ASP A 56 12.60 1.36 21.88
CA ASP A 56 12.24 1.74 23.24
C ASP A 56 12.08 0.49 24.14
N ILE A 57 11.45 -0.57 23.63
CA ILE A 57 11.37 -1.86 24.30
C ILE A 57 12.77 -2.42 24.59
N ALA A 58 13.69 -2.38 23.62
CA ALA A 58 15.05 -2.86 23.80
C ALA A 58 15.85 -2.05 24.83
N ARG A 59 15.59 -0.74 24.95
CA ARG A 59 16.20 0.12 25.98
C ARG A 59 15.68 -0.20 27.38
N ILE A 60 14.40 -0.55 27.51
CA ILE A 60 13.76 -0.86 28.80
C ILE A 60 14.12 -2.28 29.27
N SER A 61 14.20 -3.23 28.34
CA SER A 61 14.38 -4.66 28.63
C SER A 61 15.58 -5.25 27.87
N PRO A 62 16.83 -4.76 28.10
CA PRO A 62 17.99 -5.12 27.27
C PRO A 62 18.37 -6.61 27.32
N ASP A 63 18.15 -7.26 28.47
CA ASP A 63 18.48 -8.68 28.70
C ASP A 63 17.26 -9.49 29.16
N GLN A 64 16.06 -8.98 28.90
CA GLN A 64 14.80 -9.59 29.34
C GLN A 64 13.80 -9.66 28.19
N VAL A 65 12.82 -10.56 28.34
CA VAL A 65 11.69 -10.59 27.41
C VAL A 65 10.81 -9.35 27.62
N PRO A 66 10.27 -8.75 26.55
CA PRO A 66 9.32 -7.64 26.68
C PRO A 66 8.06 -8.06 27.44
N SER A 67 7.45 -7.10 28.14
CA SER A 67 6.17 -7.33 28.80
C SER A 67 5.05 -7.62 27.79
N PRO A 68 3.96 -8.28 28.20
CA PRO A 68 2.79 -8.49 27.34
C PRO A 68 2.24 -7.17 26.76
N ASP A 69 2.27 -6.08 27.54
CA ASP A 69 1.80 -4.76 27.09
C ASP A 69 2.71 -4.13 26.04
N GLN A 70 4.04 -4.27 26.20
CA GLN A 70 5.02 -3.85 25.20
C GLN A 70 4.80 -4.59 23.87
N ILE A 71 4.61 -5.92 23.93
CA ILE A 71 4.32 -6.71 22.73
C ILE A 71 2.98 -6.31 22.09
N LYS A 72 1.96 -6.04 22.91
CA LYS A 72 0.65 -5.59 22.43
C LYS A 72 0.76 -4.26 21.69
N GLN A 73 1.48 -3.29 22.25
CA GLN A 73 1.70 -1.98 21.62
C GLN A 73 2.51 -2.11 20.32
N LEU A 74 3.60 -2.86 20.36
CA LEU A 74 4.43 -3.14 19.19
C LEU A 74 3.62 -3.78 18.05
N ARG A 75 2.73 -4.72 18.39
CA ARG A 75 1.82 -5.35 17.42
C ARG A 75 0.86 -4.34 16.79
N ALA A 76 0.26 -3.47 17.58
CA ALA A 76 -0.66 -2.44 17.07
C ALA A 76 0.06 -1.47 16.10
N CYS A 77 1.30 -1.08 16.40
CA CYS A 77 2.13 -0.29 15.50
C CYS A 77 2.41 -1.04 14.19
N ARG A 78 2.75 -2.33 14.27
CA ARG A 78 3.00 -3.18 13.11
C ARG A 78 1.76 -3.33 12.23
N GLU A 79 0.61 -3.66 12.81
CA GLU A 79 -0.63 -3.88 12.06
C GLU A 79 -1.06 -2.60 11.32
N THR A 80 -0.95 -1.44 11.96
CA THR A 80 -1.22 -0.15 11.31
C THR A 80 -0.26 0.10 10.16
N PHE A 81 1.04 -0.17 10.36
CA PHE A 81 2.05 0.00 9.31
C PHE A 81 1.81 -0.94 8.12
N ASP A 82 1.58 -2.23 8.39
CA ASP A 82 1.39 -3.25 7.36
C ASP A 82 0.14 -2.98 6.52
N GLU A 83 -0.97 -2.59 7.16
CA GLU A 83 -2.22 -2.23 6.46
C GLU A 83 -2.01 -1.05 5.51
N LEU A 84 -1.33 0.00 5.96
CA LEU A 84 -1.05 1.16 5.12
C LEU A 84 -0.10 0.83 3.96
N VAL A 85 0.90 -0.03 4.17
CA VAL A 85 1.76 -0.52 3.09
C VAL A 85 0.95 -1.32 2.07
N ALA A 86 0.07 -2.21 2.53
CA ALA A 86 -0.79 -2.99 1.65
C ALA A 86 -1.71 -2.08 0.80
N ALA A 87 -2.29 -1.05 1.42
CA ALA A 87 -3.13 -0.08 0.73
C ALA A 87 -2.35 0.74 -0.32
N VAL A 88 -1.14 1.20 0.00
CA VAL A 88 -0.28 1.91 -0.97
C VAL A 88 0.12 1.00 -2.14
N ASN A 89 0.48 -0.26 -1.88
CA ASN A 89 0.80 -1.22 -2.94
C ASN A 89 -0.41 -1.51 -3.86
N ALA A 90 -1.62 -1.53 -3.29
CA ALA A 90 -2.85 -1.64 -4.07
C ALA A 90 -3.05 -0.41 -4.97
N LEU A 91 -2.79 0.80 -4.46
CA LEU A 91 -2.83 2.03 -5.25
C LEU A 91 -1.78 2.02 -6.38
N GLU A 92 -0.54 1.60 -6.10
CA GLU A 92 0.49 1.45 -7.12
C GLU A 92 0.04 0.51 -8.24
N THR A 93 -0.61 -0.60 -7.88
CA THR A 93 -1.16 -1.55 -8.88
C THR A 93 -2.23 -0.90 -9.75
N VAL A 94 -3.12 -0.10 -9.16
CA VAL A 94 -4.16 0.64 -9.90
C VAL A 94 -3.53 1.60 -10.90
N ILE A 95 -2.47 2.32 -10.51
CA ILE A 95 -1.72 3.23 -11.38
C ILE A 95 -1.01 2.45 -12.50
N GLN A 96 -0.21 1.42 -12.16
CA GLN A 96 0.57 0.62 -13.12
C GLN A 96 -0.29 -0.10 -14.16
N ARG A 97 -1.57 -0.35 -13.85
CA ARG A 97 -2.52 -1.02 -14.73
C ARG A 97 -3.42 -0.06 -15.51
N ASP A 98 -3.16 1.25 -15.42
CA ASP A 98 -3.94 2.33 -16.03
C ASP A 98 -5.43 2.34 -15.63
N TYR A 99 -5.75 1.87 -14.42
CA TYR A 99 -7.13 1.89 -13.92
C TYR A 99 -7.55 3.28 -13.44
N LEU A 100 -6.61 4.21 -13.29
CA LEU A 100 -6.80 5.56 -12.78
C LEU A 100 -5.97 6.55 -13.61
N ASP A 101 -6.52 7.74 -13.86
CA ASP A 101 -5.81 8.83 -14.50
C ASP A 101 -4.86 9.54 -13.53
N VAL A 102 -3.62 9.77 -14.00
CA VAL A 102 -2.56 10.39 -13.20
C VAL A 102 -1.98 11.58 -13.95
N LYS A 103 -1.96 12.73 -13.29
CA LYS A 103 -1.32 13.94 -13.78
C LYS A 103 0.19 13.77 -13.72
N THR A 104 0.81 13.58 -14.88
CA THR A 104 2.23 13.83 -15.03
C THR A 104 2.41 15.33 -15.24
N ARG A 105 3.30 15.98 -14.48
CA ARG A 105 3.77 17.31 -14.87
C ARG A 105 4.49 17.15 -16.21
N GLU A 106 3.83 17.49 -17.31
CA GLU A 106 4.53 17.78 -18.55
C GLU A 106 5.52 18.92 -18.22
N ARG A 107 6.80 18.67 -18.47
CA ARG A 107 7.85 19.68 -18.38
C ARG A 107 7.80 20.57 -19.61
#